data_AF-A0ABD5UGN1-F1
#
_entry.id   AF-A0ABD5UGN1-F1
#
_cell.length_a   1.000
_cell.length_b   1.000
_cell.length_c   1.000
_cell.angle_alpha   90.00
_cell.angle_beta   90.00
_cell.angle_gamma   90.00
#
_symmetry.space_group_name_H-M   'P 1'
#
loop_
_entity.id
_entity.type
_entity.pdbx_description
1 polymer ?
#
loop_
_entity_poly.entity_id
_entity_poly.type
_entity_poly.pdbx_seq_one_letter_code
_entity_poly.pdbx_strand_id
1 'polypeptide(L)'
;MNKHPGPTKDAPLWCKIQQGGSDNQLGYRYIREKILKKTMESAGIDNAYDEMHGLYVLEEDSDEPQVRRCGRCQELNEPGAAFCMRCGFALDQETAGELEEEAGTDMKESYRETHPDDMDTQDKLDALDDLLDDPDVKTALLSRIGVDS
;
A
#
# COMPACT_ATOMS: atom_id res chain seq x y z
N MET A 1 -17.23 16.76 46.51
CA MET A 1 -16.08 17.67 46.69
C MET A 1 -16.13 18.81 45.65
N ASN A 2 -17.14 19.69 45.66
CA ASN A 2 -17.35 20.69 44.59
C ASN A 2 -17.61 22.12 45.11
N LYS A 3 -16.92 22.55 46.18
CA LYS A 3 -16.93 23.95 46.60
C LYS A 3 -15.51 24.48 46.58
N HIS A 4 -15.19 25.22 45.52
CA HIS A 4 -13.93 25.94 45.43
C HIS A 4 -14.00 27.18 46.32
N PRO A 5 -13.02 27.40 47.21
CA PRO A 5 -12.95 28.64 47.99
C PRO A 5 -12.71 29.82 47.05
N GLY A 6 -13.41 30.93 47.29
CA GLY A 6 -13.18 32.19 46.59
C GLY A 6 -11.77 32.74 46.88
N PRO A 7 -11.22 33.60 46.00
CA PRO A 7 -9.86 34.11 46.14
C PRO A 7 -9.71 34.94 47.42
N THR A 8 -8.78 34.56 48.29
CA THR A 8 -8.30 35.37 49.43
C THR A 8 -6.80 35.58 49.30
N LYS A 9 -6.27 36.60 50.00
CA LYS A 9 -4.85 36.96 49.94
C LYS A 9 -3.91 35.81 50.32
N ASP A 10 -4.35 34.97 51.25
CA ASP A 10 -3.55 33.87 51.81
C ASP A 10 -3.98 32.50 51.25
N ALA A 11 -4.89 32.47 50.27
CA ALA A 11 -5.25 31.23 49.60
C ALA A 11 -4.08 30.72 48.74
N PRO A 12 -3.93 29.39 48.58
CA PRO A 12 -3.00 28.85 47.58
C PRO A 12 -3.33 29.44 46.20
N LEU A 13 -2.33 29.61 45.34
CA LEU A 13 -2.58 30.08 43.99
C LEU A 13 -3.28 28.98 43.17
N TRP A 14 -4.60 29.08 43.03
CA TRP A 14 -5.39 28.21 42.16
C TRP A 14 -5.58 28.92 40.81
N CYS A 15 -4.72 28.65 39.83
CA CYS A 15 -4.88 29.17 38.47
C CYS A 15 -5.59 28.15 37.57
N LYS A 16 -6.61 28.59 36.83
CA LYS A 16 -7.12 27.84 35.69
C LYS A 16 -6.16 28.09 34.53
N ILE A 17 -5.53 27.04 34.02
CA ILE A 17 -4.60 27.10 32.87
C ILE A 17 -5.25 27.72 31.62
N GLN A 18 -6.59 27.74 31.55
CA GLN A 18 -7.37 28.31 30.45
C GLN A 18 -7.79 29.79 30.63
N GLN A 19 -7.35 30.49 31.67
CA GLN A 19 -7.68 31.93 31.83
C GLN A 19 -6.61 32.83 31.18
N GLY A 20 -6.94 33.37 30.01
CA GLY A 20 -6.15 34.36 29.27
C GLY A 20 -6.83 34.71 27.94
N GLY A 21 -6.50 35.86 27.35
CA GLY A 21 -6.88 36.16 25.96
C GLY A 21 -6.22 35.18 24.98
N SER A 22 -6.66 35.17 23.71
CA SER A 22 -6.06 34.34 22.64
C SER A 22 -4.53 34.44 22.57
N ASP A 23 -4.01 35.60 22.95
CA ASP A 23 -2.60 35.96 22.82
C ASP A 23 -1.75 35.48 24.02
N ASN A 24 -2.41 35.01 25.10
CA ASN A 24 -1.77 34.59 26.34
C ASN A 24 -2.02 33.12 26.70
N GLN A 25 -2.79 32.37 25.90
CA GLN A 25 -3.07 30.97 26.18
C GLN A 25 -2.03 30.05 25.53
N LEU A 26 -1.12 29.50 26.33
CA LEU A 26 -0.30 28.38 25.89
C LEU A 26 -1.21 27.16 25.72
N GLY A 27 -1.38 26.72 24.47
CA GLY A 27 -2.17 25.54 24.16
C GLY A 27 -1.60 24.30 24.85
N TYR A 28 -2.47 23.36 25.25
CA TYR A 28 -2.08 22.10 25.89
C TYR A 28 -1.00 21.35 25.09
N ARG A 29 -1.11 21.36 23.76
CA ARG A 29 -0.10 20.79 22.86
C ARG A 29 1.28 21.44 23.01
N TYR A 30 1.34 22.77 23.12
CA TYR A 30 2.62 23.47 23.29
C TYR A 30 3.26 23.14 24.64
N ILE A 31 2.47 23.12 25.71
CA ILE A 31 2.94 22.75 27.06
C ILE A 31 3.47 21.31 27.05
N ARG A 32 2.72 20.35 26.48
CA ARG A 32 3.12 18.95 26.41
C ARG A 32 4.39 18.74 25.59
N GLU A 33 4.42 19.25 24.36
CA GLU A 33 5.50 18.95 23.40
C GLU A 33 6.76 19.78 23.59
N LYS A 34 6.64 21.04 24.04
CA LYS A 34 7.78 21.97 24.07
C LYS A 34 8.32 22.24 25.47
N ILE A 35 7.47 22.16 26.48
CA ILE A 35 7.87 22.37 27.87
C ILE A 35 8.12 21.01 28.52
N LEU A 36 7.07 20.19 28.70
CA LEU A 36 7.17 18.96 29.47
C LEU A 36 8.11 17.94 28.82
N LYS A 37 7.92 17.60 27.53
CA LYS A 37 8.77 16.62 26.84
C LYS A 37 10.26 16.98 26.88
N LYS A 38 10.59 18.24 26.55
CA LYS A 38 11.97 18.74 26.57
C LYS A 38 12.59 18.72 27.98
N THR A 39 11.80 19.09 29.00
CA THR A 39 12.27 19.06 30.40
C THR A 39 12.47 17.63 30.88
N MET A 40 11.58 16.68 30.52
CA MET A 40 11.73 15.27 30.84
C MET A 40 13.00 14.69 30.20
N GLU A 41 13.22 14.92 28.91
CA GLU A 41 14.46 14.54 28.20
C GLU A 41 15.71 15.11 28.86
N SER A 42 15.71 16.41 29.20
CA SER A 42 16.86 17.07 29.83
C SER A 42 17.13 16.58 31.26
N ALA A 43 16.09 16.10 31.96
CA ALA A 43 16.18 15.54 33.29
C ALA A 43 16.49 14.03 33.28
N GLY A 44 16.60 13.40 32.10
CA GLY A 44 16.76 11.95 31.98
C GLY A 44 15.56 11.17 32.53
N ILE A 45 14.38 11.79 32.56
CA ILE A 45 13.13 11.14 32.95
C ILE A 45 12.59 10.50 31.68
N ASP A 46 12.75 9.19 31.59
CA ASP A 46 12.21 8.35 30.53
C ASP A 46 10.75 7.94 30.83
N ASN A 47 10.19 7.06 30.00
CA ASN A 47 8.78 6.67 30.01
C ASN A 47 8.34 5.93 31.29
N ALA A 48 9.14 5.91 32.36
CA ALA A 48 8.85 5.29 33.65
C ALA A 48 7.47 5.65 34.21
N TYR A 49 6.97 6.88 33.99
CA TYR A 49 5.62 7.26 34.39
C TYR A 49 4.55 6.55 33.57
N ASP A 50 4.72 6.51 32.24
CA ASP A 50 3.79 5.86 31.32
C ASP A 50 3.85 4.33 31.48
N GLU A 51 5.02 3.75 31.78
CA GLU A 51 5.19 2.33 32.12
C GLU A 51 4.52 1.97 33.45
N MET A 52 4.73 2.78 34.50
CA MET A 52 4.13 2.57 35.83
C MET A 52 2.60 2.57 35.78
N HIS A 53 2.02 3.33 34.85
CA HIS A 53 0.57 3.44 34.66
C HIS A 53 0.03 2.63 33.48
N GLY A 54 0.86 1.81 32.82
CA GLY A 54 0.45 0.97 31.69
C GLY A 54 -0.02 1.75 30.46
N LEU A 55 0.39 3.01 30.33
CA LEU A 55 0.12 3.89 29.19
C LEU A 55 1.20 3.78 28.12
N TYR A 56 2.36 3.22 28.46
CA TYR A 56 3.42 2.94 27.50
C TYR A 56 3.14 1.60 26.82
N VAL A 57 2.81 1.66 25.53
CA VAL A 57 2.73 0.50 24.64
C VAL A 57 3.96 0.60 23.75
N LEU A 58 4.86 -0.37 23.85
CA LEU A 58 5.83 -0.58 22.79
C LEU A 58 5.02 -0.93 21.55
N GLU A 59 5.13 -0.13 20.49
CA GLU A 59 4.65 -0.54 19.18
C GLU A 59 5.46 -1.79 18.81
N GLU A 60 4.92 -2.97 19.10
CA GLU A 60 5.37 -4.21 18.47
C GLU A 60 5.12 -4.05 16.97
N ASP A 61 6.04 -4.55 16.13
CA ASP A 61 5.82 -4.62 14.69
C ASP A 61 4.50 -5.36 14.47
N SER A 62 3.43 -4.60 14.22
CA SER A 62 2.12 -5.19 14.06
C SER A 62 2.15 -5.95 12.74
N ASP A 63 1.93 -7.27 12.78
CA ASP A 63 1.66 -8.10 11.61
C ASP A 63 0.31 -7.75 10.95
N GLU A 64 -0.09 -6.47 10.97
CA GLU A 64 -1.29 -6.01 10.30
C GLU A 64 -1.11 -6.20 8.79
N PRO A 65 -2.00 -6.97 8.14
CA PRO A 65 -1.85 -7.29 6.73
C PRO A 65 -1.85 -6.02 5.88
N GLN A 66 -0.76 -5.79 5.15
CA GLN A 66 -0.56 -4.54 4.41
C GLN A 66 -1.45 -4.51 3.16
N VAL A 67 -2.41 -3.59 3.11
CA VAL A 67 -3.27 -3.39 1.93
C VAL A 67 -2.43 -3.02 0.70
N ARG A 68 -2.70 -3.71 -0.42
CA ARG A 68 -1.89 -3.64 -1.63
C ARG A 68 -2.47 -2.64 -2.63
N ARG A 69 -1.66 -1.68 -3.09
CA ARG A 69 -2.08 -0.72 -4.12
C ARG A 69 -1.82 -1.23 -5.53
N CYS A 70 -2.84 -1.18 -6.39
CA CYS A 70 -2.70 -1.54 -7.81
C CYS A 70 -1.80 -0.57 -8.58
N GLY A 71 -0.78 -1.08 -9.28
CA GLY A 71 0.11 -0.25 -10.11
C GLY A 71 -0.55 0.42 -11.32
N ARG A 72 -1.70 -0.10 -11.78
CA ARG A 72 -2.44 0.42 -12.94
C ARG A 72 -3.50 1.46 -12.58
N CYS A 73 -4.40 1.13 -11.67
CA CYS A 73 -5.56 1.98 -11.34
C CYS A 73 -5.56 2.53 -9.91
N GLN A 74 -4.55 2.18 -9.11
CA GLN A 74 -4.33 2.63 -7.72
C GLN A 74 -5.38 2.18 -6.70
N GLU A 75 -6.28 1.26 -7.07
CA GLU A 75 -7.20 0.63 -6.13
C GLU A 75 -6.45 -0.07 -4.99
N LEU A 76 -7.01 -0.03 -3.78
CA LEU A 76 -6.50 -0.80 -2.64
C LEU A 76 -7.13 -2.18 -2.65
N ASN A 77 -6.31 -3.20 -2.54
CA ASN A 77 -6.70 -4.60 -2.59
C ASN A 77 -6.21 -5.32 -1.35
N GLU A 78 -6.78 -6.49 -1.10
CA GLU A 78 -6.33 -7.40 -0.05
C GLU A 78 -4.84 -7.78 -0.26
N PRO A 79 -4.07 -7.97 0.82
CA PRO A 79 -2.64 -8.29 0.75
C PRO A 79 -2.32 -9.51 -0.14
N GLY A 80 -3.20 -10.51 -0.14
CA GLY A 80 -3.06 -11.75 -0.92
C GLY A 80 -3.83 -11.78 -2.24
N ALA A 81 -4.36 -10.65 -2.71
CA ALA A 81 -5.09 -10.62 -3.99
C ALA A 81 -4.12 -10.77 -5.17
N ALA A 82 -4.39 -11.78 -6.02
CA ALA A 82 -3.69 -12.01 -7.28
C ALA A 82 -4.05 -10.95 -8.34
N PHE A 83 -5.31 -10.50 -8.36
CA PHE A 83 -5.82 -9.51 -9.32
C PHE A 83 -6.43 -8.30 -8.64
N CYS A 84 -6.33 -7.16 -9.32
CA CYS A 84 -7.01 -5.95 -8.90
C CYS A 84 -8.53 -6.10 -9.05
N MET A 85 -9.26 -5.94 -7.95
CA MET A 85 -10.72 -6.04 -7.94
C MET A 85 -11.42 -4.99 -8.80
N ARG A 86 -10.74 -3.87 -9.11
CA ARG A 86 -11.31 -2.77 -9.90
C ARG A 86 -11.00 -2.88 -11.39
N CYS A 87 -9.78 -3.25 -11.77
CA CYS A 87 -9.35 -3.21 -13.18
C CYS A 87 -8.81 -4.52 -13.74
N GLY A 88 -8.76 -5.59 -12.95
CA GLY A 88 -8.29 -6.91 -13.37
C GLY A 88 -6.78 -7.02 -13.59
N PHE A 89 -6.00 -5.98 -13.28
CA PHE A 89 -4.54 -6.03 -13.41
C PHE A 89 -3.93 -7.02 -12.40
N ALA A 90 -3.05 -7.91 -12.86
CA ALA A 90 -2.28 -8.80 -11.99
C ALA A 90 -1.43 -7.98 -11.01
N LEU A 91 -1.58 -8.24 -9.72
CA LEU A 91 -0.95 -7.43 -8.68
C LEU A 91 0.47 -7.93 -8.36
N ASP A 92 0.75 -9.22 -8.54
CA ASP A 92 2.06 -9.84 -8.42
C ASP A 92 2.61 -10.31 -9.77
N GLN A 93 3.94 -10.33 -9.87
CA GLN A 93 4.65 -10.69 -11.09
C GLN A 93 4.55 -12.18 -11.43
N GLU A 94 4.37 -13.04 -10.43
CA GLU A 94 4.21 -14.48 -10.62
C GLU A 94 2.89 -14.78 -11.32
N THR A 95 1.78 -14.29 -10.76
CA THR A 95 0.45 -14.34 -11.39
C THR A 95 0.46 -13.71 -12.78
N ALA A 96 1.19 -12.60 -12.99
CA ALA A 96 1.31 -12.00 -14.31
C ALA A 96 1.99 -12.94 -15.32
N GLY A 97 3.07 -13.60 -14.92
CA GLY A 97 3.81 -14.54 -15.77
C GLY A 97 3.02 -15.81 -16.08
N GLU A 98 2.36 -16.40 -15.08
CA GLU A 98 1.53 -17.60 -15.26
C GLU A 98 0.37 -17.36 -16.25
N LEU A 99 -0.28 -16.20 -16.14
CA LEU A 99 -1.37 -15.82 -17.05
C LEU A 99 -0.89 -15.60 -18.49
N GLU A 100 0.30 -15.02 -18.66
CA GLU A 100 0.89 -14.83 -19.99
C GLU A 100 1.24 -16.18 -20.64
N GLU A 101 1.75 -17.13 -19.86
CA GLU A 101 2.02 -18.50 -20.31
C GLU A 101 0.72 -19.23 -20.69
N GLU A 102 -0.27 -19.25 -19.79
CA GLU A 102 -1.58 -19.87 -20.01
C GLU A 102 -2.29 -19.26 -21.23
N ALA A 103 -2.35 -17.93 -21.32
CA ALA A 103 -2.97 -17.26 -22.46
C ALA A 103 -2.22 -17.53 -23.78
N GLY A 104 -0.90 -17.69 -23.74
CA GLY A 104 -0.11 -18.08 -24.90
C GLY A 104 -0.44 -19.49 -25.38
N THR A 105 -0.57 -20.44 -24.46
CA THR A 105 -0.96 -21.83 -24.76
C THR A 105 -2.39 -21.93 -25.25
N ASP A 106 -3.34 -21.30 -24.56
CA ASP A 106 -4.77 -21.32 -24.92
C ASP A 106 -5.01 -20.67 -26.29
N MET A 107 -4.31 -19.57 -26.58
CA MET A 107 -4.36 -18.94 -27.89
C MET A 107 -3.89 -19.91 -28.98
N LYS A 108 -2.74 -20.56 -28.80
CA LYS A 108 -2.20 -21.55 -29.75
C LYS A 108 -3.17 -22.71 -29.96
N GLU A 109 -3.75 -23.24 -28.89
CA GLU A 109 -4.69 -24.38 -28.97
C GLU A 109 -6.00 -24.01 -29.69
N SER A 110 -6.53 -22.80 -29.46
CA SER A 110 -7.80 -22.37 -30.08
C SER A 110 -7.76 -22.35 -31.62
N TYR A 111 -6.58 -22.13 -32.23
CA TYR A 111 -6.40 -22.19 -33.68
C TYR A 111 -6.27 -23.61 -34.22
N ARG A 112 -5.90 -24.58 -33.37
CA ARG A 112 -5.84 -26.01 -33.72
C ARG A 112 -7.21 -26.66 -33.77
N GLU A 113 -8.25 -26.03 -33.23
CA GLU A 113 -9.63 -26.51 -33.29
C GLU A 113 -10.31 -26.25 -34.66
N THR A 114 -9.56 -25.97 -35.73
CA THR A 114 -10.12 -26.08 -37.10
C THR A 114 -10.58 -27.51 -37.42
N HIS A 115 -11.55 -27.63 -38.34
CA HIS A 115 -12.27 -28.87 -38.61
C HIS A 115 -11.31 -30.09 -38.71
N PRO A 116 -11.52 -31.17 -37.95
CA PRO A 116 -10.52 -32.23 -37.71
C PRO A 116 -10.06 -33.02 -38.94
N ASP A 117 -10.69 -32.81 -40.11
CA ASP A 117 -10.37 -33.48 -41.37
C ASP A 117 -9.50 -32.62 -42.31
N ASP A 118 -9.18 -31.37 -41.94
CA ASP A 118 -8.34 -30.48 -42.75
C ASP A 118 -6.88 -30.50 -42.28
N MET A 119 -6.24 -31.66 -42.45
CA MET A 119 -4.84 -31.88 -42.06
C MET A 119 -3.85 -30.92 -42.75
N ASP A 120 -4.11 -30.53 -43.99
CA ASP A 120 -3.24 -29.61 -44.75
C ASP A 120 -3.26 -28.19 -44.18
N THR A 121 -4.40 -27.75 -43.63
CA THR A 121 -4.48 -26.47 -42.92
C THR A 121 -3.77 -26.56 -41.57
N GLN A 122 -3.89 -27.65 -40.84
CA GLN A 122 -3.19 -27.86 -39.56
C GLN A 122 -1.66 -27.86 -39.73
N ASP A 123 -1.15 -28.59 -40.73
CA ASP A 123 0.29 -28.64 -41.02
C ASP A 123 0.87 -27.24 -41.36
N LYS A 124 0.08 -26.38 -42.01
CA LYS A 124 0.49 -25.00 -42.32
C LYS A 124 0.43 -24.08 -41.11
N LEU A 125 -0.53 -24.29 -40.21
CA LEU A 125 -0.62 -23.55 -38.96
C LEU A 125 0.58 -23.89 -38.07
N ASP A 126 0.93 -25.18 -37.97
CA ASP A 126 2.10 -25.65 -37.21
C ASP A 126 3.41 -25.04 -37.76
N ALA A 127 3.58 -25.07 -39.08
CA ALA A 127 4.74 -24.46 -39.72
C ALA A 127 4.80 -22.92 -39.55
N LEU A 128 3.64 -22.26 -39.47
CA LEU A 128 3.56 -20.83 -39.21
C LEU A 128 3.93 -20.50 -37.76
N ASP A 129 3.47 -21.31 -36.81
CA ASP A 129 3.78 -21.15 -35.38
C ASP A 129 5.30 -21.30 -35.14
N ASP A 130 5.92 -22.33 -35.73
CA ASP A 130 7.38 -22.53 -35.68
C ASP A 130 8.15 -21.32 -36.22
N LEU A 131 7.66 -20.70 -37.30
CA LEU A 131 8.28 -19.51 -37.90
C LEU A 131 8.08 -18.25 -37.03
N LEU A 132 6.98 -18.15 -36.29
CA LEU A 132 6.70 -17.00 -35.43
C LEU A 132 7.48 -17.04 -34.10
N ASP A 133 7.95 -18.21 -33.69
CA ASP A 133 8.84 -18.38 -32.54
C ASP A 133 10.28 -17.92 -32.84
N ASP A 134 10.66 -17.75 -34.12
CA ASP A 134 11.93 -17.13 -34.53
C ASP A 134 11.89 -15.60 -34.34
N PRO A 135 12.75 -15.02 -33.47
CA PRO A 135 12.75 -13.59 -33.19
C PRO A 135 13.12 -12.73 -34.41
N ASP A 136 13.95 -13.22 -35.33
CA ASP A 136 14.34 -12.50 -36.53
C ASP A 136 13.17 -12.43 -37.51
N VAL A 137 12.43 -13.53 -37.67
CA VAL A 137 11.22 -13.59 -38.50
C VAL A 137 10.13 -12.67 -37.93
N LYS A 138 9.89 -12.73 -36.62
CA LYS A 138 8.90 -11.88 -35.95
C LYS A 138 9.23 -10.40 -36.10
N THR A 139 10.50 -10.02 -35.90
CA THR A 139 10.97 -8.63 -36.05
C THR A 139 10.84 -8.13 -37.49
N ALA A 140 11.16 -8.98 -38.47
CA ALA A 140 10.98 -8.66 -39.88
C ALA A 140 9.49 -8.49 -40.25
N LEU A 141 8.61 -9.29 -39.64
CA LEU A 141 7.16 -9.19 -39.83
C LEU A 141 6.60 -7.87 -39.27
N LEU A 142 6.98 -7.51 -38.04
CA LEU A 142 6.57 -6.28 -37.35
C LEU A 142 6.96 -5.03 -38.16
N SER A 143 8.21 -4.98 -38.62
CA SER A 143 8.73 -3.92 -39.51
C SER A 143 7.91 -3.78 -40.81
N ARG A 144 7.37 -4.90 -41.31
CA ARG A 144 6.62 -4.93 -42.57
C ARG A 144 5.16 -4.50 -42.41
N ILE A 145 4.56 -4.73 -41.24
CA ILE A 145 3.18 -4.34 -40.92
C ILE A 145 3.06 -2.95 -40.30
N GLY A 146 4.18 -2.24 -40.10
CA GLY A 146 4.21 -0.86 -39.60
C GLY A 146 3.87 -0.72 -38.12
N VAL A 147 4.07 -1.79 -37.35
CA VAL A 147 3.95 -1.79 -35.89
C VAL A 147 5.38 -1.73 -35.35
N ASP A 148 5.95 -0.53 -35.34
CA ASP A 148 7.24 -0.29 -34.68
C ASP A 148 7.04 -0.31 -33.16
N SER A 149 7.80 -1.19 -32.47
CA SER A 149 7.80 -1.40 -31.01
C SER A 149 8.18 -0.17 -30.20
#